data_AF-A0A3M1G3Q1-F1
#
_entry.id   AF-A0A3M1G3Q1-F1
#
_cell.length_a   1.000
_cell.length_b   1.000
_cell.length_c   1.000
_cell.angle_alpha   90.00
_cell.angle_beta   90.00
_cell.angle_gamma   90.00
#
_symmetry.space_group_name_H-M   'P 1'
#
loop_
_entity.id
_entity.type
_entity.pdbx_description
1 polymer ?
#
loop_
_entity_poly.entity_id
_entity_poly.type
_entity_poly.pdbx_seq_one_letter_code
_entity_poly.pdbx_strand_id
1 'polypeptide(L)'
;VSQAMKQEIQTGALGEVYHARAWMMRRNGLIPTPTFVEKKHSGGGPCIDIGVHILDLTLWLMGNPKPVTVSGVADARLAHHPGAFATWREGSLPDTFDVEDYAAAFVRFENGATLILEVSWLLHHDTQGEDMQAWLYGEEGGCHWPSAQFLHTNYTTRQFYNRTLQLTRDKMEPHALECVAFAQAVAEGAPSPVPPEESLQVLAILDGIYRSQAAGREVEIAL
;
A
#
# COMPACT_ATOMS: atom_id res chain seq x y z
N VAL A 1 2.57 5.06 -14.63
CA VAL A 1 1.19 4.58 -14.36
C VAL A 1 0.44 5.46 -13.36
N SER A 2 0.91 5.56 -12.10
CA SER A 2 0.15 6.18 -10.99
C SER A 2 -0.29 7.61 -11.26
N GLN A 3 0.59 8.45 -11.81
CA GLN A 3 0.27 9.84 -12.19
C GLN A 3 -0.85 9.93 -13.23
N ALA A 4 -0.81 9.10 -14.27
CA ALA A 4 -1.85 9.06 -15.31
C ALA A 4 -3.20 8.60 -14.73
N MET A 5 -3.18 7.60 -13.86
CA MET A 5 -4.40 7.15 -13.17
C MET A 5 -4.95 8.23 -12.23
N LYS A 6 -4.10 8.93 -11.47
CA LYS A 6 -4.53 10.02 -10.60
C LYS A 6 -5.22 11.14 -11.38
N GLN A 7 -4.63 11.54 -12.51
CA GLN A 7 -5.23 12.54 -13.40
C GLN A 7 -6.60 12.10 -13.91
N GLU A 8 -6.73 10.84 -14.33
CA GLU A 8 -8.02 10.28 -14.77
C GLU A 8 -9.05 10.24 -13.64
N ILE A 9 -8.66 9.82 -12.43
CA ILE A 9 -9.53 9.84 -11.24
C ILE A 9 -10.01 11.26 -10.95
N GLN A 10 -9.13 12.26 -11.05
CA GLN A 10 -9.45 13.68 -10.83
C GLN A 10 -10.45 14.26 -11.85
N THR A 11 -10.71 13.60 -12.98
CA THR A 11 -11.80 13.98 -13.90
C THR A 11 -13.19 13.65 -13.36
N GLY A 12 -13.28 12.97 -12.22
CA GLY A 12 -14.52 12.41 -11.69
C GLY A 12 -14.81 11.01 -12.22
N ALA A 13 -13.83 10.35 -12.84
CA ALA A 13 -14.02 9.04 -13.48
C ALA A 13 -14.56 7.97 -12.51
N LEU A 14 -14.33 8.08 -11.20
CA LEU A 14 -14.85 7.12 -10.22
C LEU A 14 -16.04 7.65 -9.41
N GLY A 15 -16.38 8.94 -9.51
CA GLY A 15 -17.23 9.59 -8.52
C GLY A 15 -16.57 9.60 -7.13
N GLU A 16 -17.38 9.49 -6.07
CA GLU A 16 -16.84 9.32 -4.71
C GLU A 16 -16.33 7.89 -4.49
N VAL A 17 -15.06 7.75 -4.10
CA VAL A 17 -14.43 6.45 -3.81
C VAL A 17 -14.84 5.99 -2.40
N TYR A 18 -15.62 4.91 -2.32
CA TYR A 18 -16.14 4.37 -1.06
C TYR A 18 -15.39 3.13 -0.57
N HIS A 19 -14.63 2.45 -1.43
CA HIS A 19 -13.86 1.28 -1.04
C HIS A 19 -12.57 1.15 -1.83
N ALA A 20 -11.53 0.64 -1.18
CA ALA A 20 -10.30 0.23 -1.83
C ALA A 20 -9.77 -1.10 -1.29
N ARG A 21 -8.98 -1.77 -2.12
CA ARG A 21 -8.20 -2.95 -1.74
C ARG A 21 -6.77 -2.74 -2.21
N ALA A 22 -5.81 -3.00 -1.33
CA ALA A 22 -4.40 -2.82 -1.61
C ALA A 22 -3.63 -4.03 -1.12
N TRP A 23 -2.69 -4.52 -1.93
CA TRP A 23 -1.73 -5.50 -1.44
C TRP A 23 -0.37 -5.39 -2.08
N MET A 24 0.63 -5.82 -1.32
CA MET A 24 2.01 -5.98 -1.76
C MET A 24 2.55 -7.27 -1.17
N MET A 25 2.57 -8.32 -1.99
CA MET A 25 2.83 -9.69 -1.55
C MET A 25 4.03 -10.28 -2.27
N ARG A 26 4.84 -11.00 -1.50
CA ARG A 26 5.94 -11.82 -2.01
C ARG A 26 5.76 -13.25 -1.53
N ARG A 27 6.12 -14.21 -2.39
CA ARG A 27 6.09 -15.62 -2.00
C ARG A 27 7.17 -15.93 -0.97
N ASN A 28 8.38 -15.46 -1.23
CA ASN A 28 9.56 -15.68 -0.40
C ASN A 28 10.64 -14.64 -0.72
N GLY A 29 10.41 -13.36 -0.39
CA GLY A 29 11.29 -12.26 -0.81
C GLY A 29 11.58 -11.26 0.30
N LEU A 30 12.76 -11.34 0.91
CA LEU A 30 13.24 -10.43 1.95
C LEU A 30 14.77 -10.48 2.05
N ILE A 31 15.35 -9.49 2.72
CA ILE A 31 16.76 -9.48 3.09
C ILE A 31 16.89 -10.03 4.52
N PRO A 32 17.39 -11.27 4.75
CA PRO A 32 17.44 -11.88 6.08
C PRO A 32 18.65 -11.40 6.91
N THR A 33 18.82 -10.08 7.06
CA THR A 33 19.89 -9.48 7.87
C THR A 33 19.33 -8.85 9.15
N PRO A 34 20.12 -8.75 10.24
CA PRO A 34 19.69 -8.12 11.49
C PRO A 34 19.02 -6.75 11.31
N THR A 35 19.50 -5.93 10.38
CA THR A 35 18.94 -4.60 10.10
C THR A 35 17.51 -4.60 9.53
N PHE A 36 17.02 -5.76 9.08
CA PHE A 36 15.75 -5.90 8.40
C PHE A 36 14.77 -6.78 9.19
N VAL A 37 15.29 -7.83 9.84
CA VAL A 37 14.46 -8.82 10.55
C VAL A 37 14.51 -8.73 12.07
N GLU A 38 15.35 -7.84 12.63
CA GLU A 38 15.37 -7.55 14.07
C GLU A 38 14.69 -6.21 14.36
N LYS A 39 13.59 -6.24 15.11
CA LYS A 39 12.71 -5.12 15.47
C LYS A 39 13.46 -3.96 16.11
N LYS A 40 14.51 -4.21 16.89
CA LYS A 40 15.36 -3.15 17.45
C LYS A 40 16.06 -2.28 16.38
N HIS A 41 16.17 -2.77 15.15
CA HIS A 41 16.80 -2.07 14.04
C HIS A 41 15.78 -1.58 13.02
N SER A 42 14.82 -2.42 12.62
CA SER A 42 13.85 -2.07 11.57
C SER A 42 12.56 -1.45 12.12
N GLY A 43 12.19 -1.74 13.36
CA GLY A 43 10.90 -1.38 13.98
C GLY A 43 9.76 -2.35 13.68
N GLY A 44 9.87 -3.15 12.62
CA GLY A 44 8.82 -4.02 12.09
C GLY A 44 9.22 -4.66 10.77
N GLY A 45 8.32 -5.49 10.23
CA GLY A 45 8.54 -6.28 9.03
C GLY A 45 7.84 -5.70 7.79
N PRO A 46 7.18 -6.53 6.94
CA PRO A 46 6.55 -6.07 5.71
C PRO A 46 5.46 -5.01 5.92
N CYS A 47 4.85 -4.92 7.11
CA CYS A 47 3.85 -3.90 7.41
C CYS A 47 4.41 -2.49 7.19
N ILE A 48 5.65 -2.25 7.62
CA ILE A 48 6.29 -0.92 7.51
C ILE A 48 7.29 -0.82 6.37
N ASP A 49 7.83 -1.94 5.88
CA ASP A 49 8.76 -1.96 4.74
C ASP A 49 8.03 -1.76 3.41
N ILE A 50 7.08 -2.64 3.08
CA ILE A 50 6.34 -2.60 1.81
C ILE A 50 4.92 -2.07 1.95
N GLY A 51 4.31 -2.25 3.13
CA GLY A 51 2.98 -1.74 3.43
C GLY A 51 2.91 -0.24 3.32
N VAL A 52 3.96 0.49 3.72
CA VAL A 52 4.03 1.95 3.57
C VAL A 52 3.84 2.39 2.12
N HIS A 53 4.43 1.69 1.14
CA HIS A 53 4.39 2.08 -0.26
C HIS A 53 3.01 1.88 -0.89
N ILE A 54 2.43 0.69 -0.75
CA ILE A 54 1.12 0.40 -1.36
C ILE A 54 -0.01 1.13 -0.63
N LEU A 55 0.12 1.34 0.68
CA LEU A 55 -0.83 2.12 1.46
C LEU A 55 -0.80 3.59 1.04
N ASP A 56 0.38 4.22 1.01
CA ASP A 56 0.55 5.61 0.58
C ASP A 56 -0.03 5.85 -0.81
N LEU A 57 0.36 5.01 -1.79
CA LEU A 57 -0.19 5.11 -3.15
C LEU A 57 -1.72 4.99 -3.16
N THR A 58 -2.28 4.07 -2.39
CA THR A 58 -3.73 3.84 -2.37
C THR A 58 -4.47 5.00 -1.73
N LEU A 59 -4.00 5.49 -0.57
CA LEU A 59 -4.57 6.67 0.09
C LEU A 59 -4.48 7.88 -0.82
N TRP A 60 -3.34 8.11 -1.46
CA TRP A 60 -3.17 9.19 -2.42
C TRP A 60 -4.16 9.09 -3.58
N LEU A 61 -4.37 7.90 -4.16
CA LEU A 61 -5.38 7.71 -5.21
C LEU A 61 -6.81 7.93 -4.70
N MET A 62 -7.12 7.56 -3.45
CA MET A 62 -8.41 7.81 -2.79
C MET A 62 -8.63 9.29 -2.42
N GLY A 63 -7.59 10.12 -2.45
CA GLY A 63 -7.66 11.52 -2.02
C GLY A 63 -7.39 11.74 -0.53
N ASN A 64 -6.64 10.84 0.09
CA ASN A 64 -6.19 10.90 1.49
C ASN A 64 -7.32 11.13 2.50
N PRO A 65 -8.39 10.30 2.48
CA PRO A 65 -9.45 10.41 3.46
C PRO A 65 -8.89 10.13 4.86
N LYS A 66 -9.39 10.85 5.87
CA LYS A 66 -8.89 10.77 7.24
C LYS A 66 -9.24 9.41 7.88
N PRO A 67 -8.26 8.59 8.31
CA PRO A 67 -8.52 7.31 8.96
C PRO A 67 -9.09 7.50 10.37
N VAL A 68 -10.00 6.61 10.79
CA VAL A 68 -10.64 6.67 12.11
C VAL A 68 -10.44 5.40 12.95
N THR A 69 -10.51 4.22 12.33
CA THR A 69 -10.27 2.94 13.03
C THR A 69 -9.51 1.97 12.15
N VAL A 70 -8.81 1.04 12.79
CA VAL A 70 -8.20 -0.11 12.13
C VAL A 70 -8.38 -1.36 12.97
N SER A 71 -8.76 -2.44 12.29
CA SER A 71 -8.67 -3.80 12.79
C SER A 71 -7.62 -4.52 11.95
N GLY A 72 -6.48 -4.83 12.54
CA GLY A 72 -5.35 -5.44 11.86
C GLY A 72 -4.66 -6.54 12.65
N VAL A 73 -3.90 -7.33 11.91
CA VAL A 73 -3.04 -8.41 12.39
C VAL A 73 -1.63 -8.23 11.82
N ALA A 74 -0.62 -8.64 12.59
CA ALA A 74 0.78 -8.69 12.21
C ALA A 74 1.40 -9.93 12.85
N ASP A 75 1.76 -10.93 12.03
CA ASP A 75 2.17 -12.26 12.47
C ASP A 75 3.37 -12.78 11.67
N ALA A 76 4.09 -13.76 12.20
CA ALA A 76 5.39 -14.25 11.68
C ALA A 76 5.39 -15.77 11.43
N ARG A 77 4.32 -16.31 10.82
CA ARG A 77 4.07 -17.76 10.85
C ARG A 77 5.06 -18.56 10.03
N LEU A 78 5.43 -18.06 8.86
CA LEU A 78 6.32 -18.77 7.94
C LEU A 78 7.79 -18.48 8.25
N ALA A 79 8.10 -17.32 8.81
CA ALA A 79 9.44 -16.95 9.24
C ALA A 79 9.98 -17.90 10.32
N HIS A 80 9.11 -18.38 11.21
CA HIS A 80 9.47 -19.33 12.26
C HIS A 80 9.31 -20.81 11.87
N HIS A 81 8.96 -21.11 10.61
CA HIS A 81 8.90 -22.49 10.16
C HIS A 81 10.32 -23.11 10.15
N PRO A 82 10.52 -24.34 10.65
CA PRO A 82 11.81 -25.02 10.56
C PRO A 82 12.30 -25.11 9.11
N GLY A 83 13.52 -24.60 8.86
CA GLY A 83 14.08 -24.54 7.51
C GLY A 83 13.56 -23.41 6.62
N ALA A 84 12.87 -22.41 7.19
CA ALA A 84 12.54 -21.19 6.48
C ALA A 84 13.81 -20.52 5.93
N PHE A 85 13.69 -19.96 4.73
CA PHE A 85 14.79 -19.31 3.99
C PHE A 85 14.25 -18.10 3.23
N ALA A 86 15.16 -17.32 2.64
CA ALA A 86 14.82 -16.19 1.76
C ALA A 86 15.42 -16.39 0.36
N THR A 87 14.72 -16.03 -0.72
CA THR A 87 15.28 -16.16 -2.08
C THR A 87 16.25 -15.05 -2.46
N TRP A 88 16.18 -13.87 -1.81
CA TRP A 88 17.03 -12.73 -2.19
C TRP A 88 18.44 -12.80 -1.64
N ARG A 89 18.67 -13.65 -0.62
CA ARG A 89 20.01 -14.00 -0.13
C ARG A 89 20.02 -15.47 0.27
N GLU A 90 21.07 -16.17 -0.14
CA GLU A 90 21.27 -17.57 0.25
C GLU A 90 21.38 -17.69 1.78
N GLY A 91 20.62 -18.63 2.36
CA GLY A 91 20.68 -18.95 3.78
C GLY A 91 19.31 -19.19 4.40
N SER A 92 19.31 -19.86 5.56
CA SER A 92 18.14 -19.94 6.43
C SER A 92 17.85 -18.58 7.07
N LEU A 93 16.61 -18.36 7.48
CA LEU A 93 16.28 -17.21 8.30
C LEU A 93 17.00 -17.31 9.66
N PRO A 94 17.48 -16.20 10.22
CA PRO A 94 18.20 -16.21 11.48
C PRO A 94 17.23 -16.46 12.66
N ASP A 95 17.72 -17.12 13.70
CA ASP A 95 16.97 -17.34 14.96
C ASP A 95 16.60 -16.02 15.68
N THR A 96 17.26 -14.91 15.30
CA THR A 96 17.01 -13.57 15.85
C THR A 96 15.84 -12.83 15.18
N PHE A 97 15.18 -13.43 14.17
CA PHE A 97 14.00 -12.85 13.51
C PHE A 97 12.88 -12.59 14.55
N ASP A 98 12.49 -11.33 14.76
CA ASP A 98 11.48 -10.95 15.77
C ASP A 98 10.49 -9.87 15.28
N VAL A 99 10.39 -9.69 13.96
CA VAL A 99 9.36 -8.89 13.27
C VAL A 99 8.25 -9.80 12.70
N GLU A 100 7.20 -9.21 12.12
CA GLU A 100 6.17 -9.96 11.38
C GLU A 100 6.66 -10.35 9.97
N ASP A 101 6.04 -11.35 9.34
CA ASP A 101 6.25 -11.74 7.94
C ASP A 101 5.00 -11.57 7.06
N TYR A 102 3.87 -11.30 7.71
CA TYR A 102 2.57 -11.01 7.14
C TYR A 102 1.82 -10.00 8.01
N ALA A 103 1.17 -9.04 7.35
CA ALA A 103 0.21 -8.17 8.00
C ALA A 103 -1.03 -7.98 7.12
N ALA A 104 -2.18 -7.81 7.76
CA ALA A 104 -3.42 -7.49 7.09
C ALA A 104 -4.28 -6.57 7.93
N ALA A 105 -5.08 -5.73 7.29
CA ALA A 105 -5.87 -4.72 7.98
C ALA A 105 -7.16 -4.37 7.25
N PHE A 106 -8.17 -4.02 8.04
CA PHE A 106 -9.37 -3.33 7.60
C PHE A 106 -9.41 -1.94 8.24
N VAL A 107 -9.45 -0.89 7.42
CA VAL A 107 -9.40 0.52 7.84
C VAL A 107 -10.73 1.20 7.51
N ARG A 108 -11.22 2.03 8.44
CA ARG A 108 -12.38 2.91 8.23
C ARG A 108 -11.92 4.36 8.16
N PHE A 109 -12.60 5.15 7.33
CA PHE A 109 -12.34 6.57 7.18
C PHE A 109 -13.53 7.43 7.63
N GLU A 110 -13.26 8.69 7.96
CA GLU A 110 -14.25 9.65 8.47
C GLU A 110 -15.39 9.90 7.47
N ASN A 111 -15.11 9.83 6.17
CA ASN A 111 -16.10 9.97 5.10
C ASN A 111 -16.91 8.69 4.83
N GLY A 112 -16.74 7.63 5.64
CA GLY A 112 -17.43 6.35 5.47
C GLY A 112 -16.76 5.39 4.49
N ALA A 113 -15.68 5.80 3.80
CA ALA A 113 -14.92 4.91 2.94
C ALA A 113 -14.22 3.80 3.76
N THR A 114 -13.78 2.74 3.07
CA THR A 114 -13.08 1.61 3.69
C THR A 114 -11.88 1.15 2.86
N LEU A 115 -10.88 0.56 3.50
CA LEU A 115 -9.71 -0.02 2.84
C LEU A 115 -9.39 -1.40 3.43
N ILE A 116 -9.10 -2.37 2.57
CA ILE A 116 -8.43 -3.62 2.95
C ILE A 116 -6.98 -3.56 2.50
N LEU A 117 -6.05 -3.82 3.42
CA LEU A 117 -4.61 -3.91 3.16
C LEU A 117 -4.11 -5.32 3.47
N GLU A 118 -3.30 -5.89 2.60
CA GLU A 118 -2.57 -7.14 2.87
C GLU A 118 -1.11 -7.02 2.39
N VAL A 119 -0.15 -7.36 3.24
CA VAL A 119 1.27 -7.31 2.89
C VAL A 119 2.04 -8.48 3.44
N SER A 120 3.03 -8.94 2.67
CA SER A 120 3.82 -10.10 3.07
C SER A 120 5.17 -10.20 2.38
N TRP A 121 6.16 -10.65 3.13
CA TRP A 121 7.42 -11.17 2.57
C TRP A 121 7.38 -12.67 2.29
N LEU A 122 6.62 -13.40 3.12
CA LEU A 122 6.51 -14.86 3.12
C LEU A 122 5.03 -15.25 3.08
N LEU A 123 4.55 -15.70 1.93
CA LEU A 123 3.18 -16.16 1.74
C LEU A 123 3.16 -17.30 0.72
N HIS A 124 2.36 -18.34 0.92
CA HIS A 124 2.14 -19.36 -0.10
C HIS A 124 1.20 -18.83 -1.21
N HIS A 125 1.69 -17.84 -1.95
CA HIS A 125 1.01 -17.16 -3.05
C HIS A 125 1.71 -17.45 -4.38
N ASP A 126 0.95 -17.59 -5.46
CA ASP A 126 1.50 -17.83 -6.79
C ASP A 126 1.96 -16.52 -7.44
N THR A 127 3.05 -15.98 -6.92
CA THR A 127 3.70 -14.78 -7.44
C THR A 127 5.17 -15.03 -7.72
N GLN A 128 5.66 -14.48 -8.84
CA GLN A 128 7.07 -14.44 -9.17
C GLN A 128 7.59 -13.04 -8.84
N GLY A 129 8.41 -12.94 -7.79
CA GLY A 129 8.88 -11.66 -7.27
C GLY A 129 7.85 -11.00 -6.36
N GLU A 130 7.23 -9.94 -6.84
CA GLU A 130 6.40 -9.04 -6.05
C GLU A 130 5.07 -8.74 -6.76
N ASP A 131 3.97 -9.02 -6.09
CA ASP A 131 2.61 -8.73 -6.53
C ASP A 131 2.09 -7.47 -5.83
N MET A 132 2.13 -6.34 -6.53
CA MET A 132 1.64 -5.04 -6.05
C MET A 132 0.35 -4.69 -6.77
N GLN A 133 -0.75 -4.48 -6.03
CA GLN A 133 -2.05 -4.18 -6.63
C GLN A 133 -2.82 -3.19 -5.77
N ALA A 134 -3.53 -2.27 -6.44
CA ALA A 134 -4.52 -1.43 -5.80
C ALA A 134 -5.79 -1.38 -6.65
N TRP A 135 -6.93 -1.64 -6.02
CA TRP A 135 -8.26 -1.51 -6.58
C TRP A 135 -9.00 -0.41 -5.85
N LEU A 136 -9.61 0.51 -6.61
CA LEU A 136 -10.48 1.55 -6.07
C LEU A 136 -11.88 1.37 -6.67
N TYR A 137 -12.89 1.56 -5.84
CA TYR A 137 -14.29 1.46 -6.20
C TYR A 137 -15.00 2.73 -5.76
N GLY A 138 -15.57 3.44 -6.72
CA GLY A 138 -16.43 4.58 -6.49
C GLY A 138 -17.81 4.41 -7.12
N GLU A 139 -18.66 5.40 -6.92
CA GLU A 139 -20.06 5.38 -7.34
C GLU A 139 -20.23 5.28 -8.87
N GLU A 140 -19.33 5.91 -9.62
CA GLU A 140 -19.41 5.99 -11.09
C GLU A 140 -18.52 4.95 -11.79
N GLY A 141 -17.60 4.32 -11.08
CA GLY A 141 -16.70 3.33 -11.67
C GLY A 141 -15.67 2.72 -10.71
N GLY A 142 -14.86 1.82 -11.25
CA GLY A 142 -13.71 1.26 -10.54
C GLY A 142 -12.43 1.40 -11.35
N CYS A 143 -11.27 1.32 -10.70
CA CYS A 143 -10.00 1.24 -11.39
C CYS A 143 -9.03 0.25 -10.75
N HIS A 144 -8.08 -0.21 -11.55
CA HIS A 144 -7.06 -1.17 -11.14
C HIS A 144 -5.66 -0.67 -11.49
N TRP A 145 -4.84 -0.50 -10.46
CA TRP A 145 -3.41 -0.27 -10.56
C TRP A 145 -2.67 -1.60 -10.33
N PRO A 146 -1.62 -1.94 -11.10
CA PRO A 146 -0.93 -1.10 -12.08
C PRO A 146 -1.43 -1.25 -13.52
N SER A 147 -2.52 -2.00 -13.75
CA SER A 147 -3.02 -2.29 -15.11
C SER A 147 -3.54 -1.06 -15.86
N ALA A 148 -3.70 0.08 -15.17
CA ALA A 148 -4.28 1.31 -15.70
C ALA A 148 -5.68 1.13 -16.29
N GLN A 149 -6.41 0.14 -15.76
CA GLN A 149 -7.77 -0.17 -16.18
C GLN A 149 -8.78 0.67 -15.40
N PHE A 150 -9.80 1.14 -16.11
CA PHE A 150 -11.00 1.77 -15.57
C PHE A 150 -12.23 1.03 -16.08
N LEU A 151 -13.20 0.86 -15.18
CA LEU A 151 -14.42 0.10 -15.37
C LEU A 151 -15.61 1.00 -15.10
N HIS A 152 -16.57 1.06 -16.02
CA HIS A 152 -17.77 1.89 -15.94
C HIS A 152 -18.99 1.09 -16.34
N THR A 153 -20.14 1.42 -15.77
CA THR A 153 -21.43 0.89 -16.21
C THR A 153 -22.22 1.98 -16.92
N ASN A 154 -22.59 1.73 -18.18
CA ASN A 154 -23.57 2.57 -18.86
C ASN A 154 -24.98 2.07 -18.53
N TYR A 155 -25.63 2.70 -17.57
CA TYR A 155 -26.98 2.32 -17.12
C TYR A 155 -28.07 2.54 -18.17
N THR A 156 -27.87 3.48 -19.10
CA THR A 156 -28.83 3.77 -20.18
C THR A 156 -28.84 2.66 -21.23
N THR A 157 -27.67 2.21 -21.67
CA THR A 157 -27.54 1.16 -22.71
C THR A 157 -27.35 -0.25 -22.12
N ARG A 158 -27.24 -0.35 -20.79
CA ARG A 158 -27.03 -1.59 -20.03
C ARG A 158 -25.78 -2.35 -20.48
N GLN A 159 -24.67 -1.64 -20.59
CA GLN A 159 -23.38 -2.20 -21.00
C GLN A 159 -22.31 -1.92 -19.96
N PHE A 160 -21.31 -2.81 -19.90
CA PHE A 160 -20.07 -2.58 -19.15
C PHE A 160 -19.00 -2.06 -20.09
N TYR A 161 -18.31 -1.00 -19.68
CA TYR A 161 -17.20 -0.41 -20.42
C TYR A 161 -15.90 -0.59 -19.65
N ASN A 162 -14.93 -1.20 -20.31
CA ASN A 162 -13.59 -1.33 -19.79
C ASN A 162 -12.66 -0.50 -20.68
N ARG A 163 -11.94 0.45 -20.09
CA ARG A 163 -10.89 1.20 -20.79
C ARG A 163 -9.56 0.99 -20.09
N THR A 164 -8.50 0.89 -20.86
CA THR A 164 -7.13 0.88 -20.34
C THR A 164 -6.42 2.11 -20.87
N LEU A 165 -5.86 2.91 -19.97
CA LEU A 165 -5.11 4.11 -20.36
C LEU A 165 -3.91 3.69 -21.21
N GLN A 166 -3.77 4.32 -22.38
CA GLN A 166 -2.56 4.18 -23.19
C GLN A 166 -1.51 5.13 -22.63
N LEU A 167 -0.58 4.57 -21.86
CA LEU A 167 0.44 5.34 -21.17
C LEU A 167 1.41 5.96 -22.18
N THR A 168 1.65 7.26 -22.05
CA THR A 168 2.74 7.92 -22.75
C THR A 168 4.06 7.62 -22.08
N ARG A 169 5.16 7.70 -22.84
CA ARG A 169 6.51 7.44 -22.33
C ARG A 169 6.83 8.33 -21.12
N ASP A 170 7.35 7.71 -20.06
CA ASP A 170 7.87 8.43 -18.90
C ASP A 170 9.09 9.28 -19.32
N LYS A 171 9.12 10.52 -18.83
CA LYS A 171 10.23 11.45 -19.13
C LYS A 171 11.52 11.05 -18.39
N MET A 172 11.38 10.37 -17.26
CA MET A 172 12.44 10.00 -16.32
C MET A 172 11.94 8.86 -15.42
N GLU A 173 12.87 8.15 -14.77
CA GLU A 173 12.55 7.12 -13.78
C GLU A 173 11.78 7.75 -12.57
N PRO A 174 10.76 7.07 -12.00
CA PRO A 174 9.91 7.64 -10.96
C PRO A 174 10.62 8.17 -9.72
N HIS A 175 11.61 7.46 -9.16
CA HIS A 175 12.37 7.95 -8.02
C HIS A 175 13.15 9.22 -8.38
N ALA A 176 13.76 9.27 -9.57
CA ALA A 176 14.45 10.48 -10.01
C ALA A 176 13.49 11.67 -10.19
N LEU A 177 12.25 11.44 -10.64
CA LEU A 177 11.20 12.48 -10.69
C LEU A 177 10.86 13.02 -9.30
N GLU A 178 10.73 12.14 -8.30
CA GLU A 178 10.46 12.54 -6.92
C GLU A 178 11.58 13.41 -6.34
N CYS A 179 12.84 13.02 -6.55
CA CYS A 179 13.99 13.83 -6.14
C CYS A 179 14.01 15.20 -6.80
N VAL A 180 13.66 15.28 -8.10
CA VAL A 180 13.57 16.55 -8.83
C VAL A 180 12.44 17.42 -8.28
N ALA A 181 11.25 16.85 -8.04
CA ALA A 181 10.11 17.58 -7.49
C ALA A 181 10.42 18.14 -6.09
N PHE A 182 11.06 17.34 -5.24
CA PHE A 182 11.50 17.80 -3.92
C PHE A 182 12.53 18.94 -4.02
N ALA A 183 13.56 18.79 -4.87
CA ALA A 183 14.59 19.82 -5.06
C ALA A 183 14.00 21.14 -5.60
N GLN A 184 13.02 21.05 -6.51
CA GLN A 184 12.29 22.21 -7.02
C GLN A 184 11.49 22.90 -5.91
N ALA A 185 10.75 22.13 -5.09
CA ALA A 185 9.99 22.69 -3.97
C ALA A 185 10.89 23.47 -3.00
N VAL A 186 12.07 22.93 -2.69
CA VAL A 186 13.07 23.61 -1.86
C VAL A 186 13.60 24.88 -2.52
N ALA A 187 13.96 24.81 -3.81
CA ALA A 187 14.55 25.94 -4.54
C ALA A 187 13.56 27.10 -4.72
N GLU A 188 12.27 26.79 -4.88
CA GLU A 188 11.21 27.76 -5.16
C GLU A 188 10.46 28.20 -3.89
N GLY A 189 10.73 27.57 -2.74
CA GLY A 189 9.95 27.78 -1.51
C GLY A 189 8.50 27.33 -1.63
N ALA A 190 8.23 26.34 -2.50
CA ALA A 190 6.91 25.77 -2.70
C ALA A 190 6.61 24.69 -1.64
N PRO A 191 5.33 24.29 -1.45
CA PRO A 191 4.97 23.17 -0.60
C PRO A 191 5.66 21.87 -1.03
N SER A 192 5.92 20.98 -0.07
CA SER A 192 6.42 19.63 -0.35
C SER A 192 5.49 18.89 -1.32
N PRO A 193 6.01 18.15 -2.32
CA PRO A 193 5.18 17.33 -3.21
C PRO A 193 4.43 16.22 -2.46
N VAL A 194 4.98 15.80 -1.31
CA VAL A 194 4.36 14.89 -0.34
C VAL A 194 4.16 15.66 0.97
N PRO A 195 2.95 16.14 1.26
CA PRO A 195 2.66 16.82 2.52
C PRO A 195 2.91 15.91 3.73
N PRO A 196 3.51 16.41 4.82
CA PRO A 196 3.82 15.59 6.00
C PRO A 196 2.57 15.00 6.66
N GLU A 197 1.42 15.66 6.53
CA GLU A 197 0.13 15.18 7.05
C GLU A 197 -0.30 13.87 6.37
N GLU A 198 -0.04 13.72 5.07
CA GLU A 198 -0.34 12.49 4.32
C GLU A 198 0.56 11.34 4.78
N SER A 199 1.85 11.62 4.99
CA SER A 199 2.79 10.65 5.58
C SER A 199 2.39 10.24 7.00
N LEU A 200 1.89 11.19 7.82
CA LEU A 200 1.41 10.91 9.16
C LEU A 200 0.18 9.99 9.14
N GLN A 201 -0.75 10.16 8.19
CA GLN A 201 -1.89 9.26 8.03
C GLN A 201 -1.45 7.82 7.76
N VAL A 202 -0.48 7.63 6.85
CA VAL A 202 0.10 6.32 6.53
C VAL A 202 0.68 5.70 7.81
N LEU A 203 1.56 6.42 8.50
CA LEU A 203 2.23 5.93 9.70
C LEU A 203 1.23 5.61 10.83
N ALA A 204 0.19 6.42 11.01
CA ALA A 204 -0.83 6.21 12.04
C ALA A 204 -1.66 4.94 11.79
N ILE A 205 -1.94 4.61 10.52
CA ILE A 205 -2.60 3.35 10.15
C ILE A 205 -1.66 2.17 10.44
N LEU A 206 -0.40 2.23 10.00
CA LEU A 206 0.58 1.14 10.20
C LEU A 206 0.84 0.87 11.69
N ASP A 207 1.02 1.92 12.49
CA ASP A 207 1.10 1.80 13.95
C ASP A 207 -0.18 1.20 14.54
N GLY A 208 -1.35 1.65 14.05
CA GLY A 208 -2.65 1.11 14.44
C GLY A 208 -2.80 -0.39 14.18
N ILE A 209 -2.19 -0.93 13.12
CA ILE A 209 -2.18 -2.38 12.85
C ILE A 209 -1.45 -3.13 13.97
N TYR A 210 -0.27 -2.66 14.40
CA TYR A 210 0.45 -3.27 15.52
C TYR A 210 -0.30 -3.13 16.84
N ARG A 211 -0.92 -1.97 17.10
CA ARG A 211 -1.75 -1.77 18.29
C ARG A 211 -2.97 -2.69 18.29
N SER A 212 -3.62 -2.88 17.14
CA SER A 212 -4.74 -3.82 16.96
C SER A 212 -4.30 -5.26 17.22
N GLN A 213 -3.16 -5.68 16.65
CA GLN A 213 -2.59 -7.02 16.89
C GLN A 213 -2.35 -7.25 18.38
N ALA A 214 -1.74 -6.28 19.07
CA ALA A 214 -1.48 -6.37 20.51
C ALA A 214 -2.77 -6.39 21.36
N ALA A 215 -3.80 -5.64 20.95
CA ALA A 215 -5.07 -5.56 21.65
C ALA A 215 -6.03 -6.72 21.33
N GLY A 216 -5.83 -7.43 20.21
CA GLY A 216 -6.72 -8.47 19.71
C GLY A 216 -8.10 -7.94 19.25
N ARG A 217 -8.20 -6.66 18.91
CA ARG A 217 -9.45 -5.98 18.52
C ARG A 217 -9.19 -4.69 17.75
N GLU A 218 -10.24 -4.16 17.12
CA GLU A 218 -10.23 -2.84 16.50
C GLU A 218 -9.75 -1.75 17.48
N VAL A 219 -8.93 -0.83 16.97
CA VAL A 219 -8.41 0.34 17.69
C VAL A 219 -8.73 1.62 16.93
N GLU A 220 -8.84 2.72 17.67
CA GLU A 220 -8.96 4.06 17.11
C GLU A 220 -7.61 4.57 16.60
N ILE A 221 -7.67 5.39 15.55
CA ILE A 221 -6.53 6.12 14.97
C ILE A 221 -6.62 7.58 15.41
N ALA A 222 -5.54 8.09 16.00
CA ALA A 222 -5.36 9.50 16.30
C ALA A 222 -4.19 10.02 15.45
N LEU A 223 -4.40 11.15 14.77
CA LEU A 223 -3.39 11.88 14.01
C LEU A 223 -2.77 12.98 14.87
#